data_AF-A0A151EWJ6-F1
#
_entry.id   AF-A0A151EWJ6-F1
#
_cell.length_a   1.000
_cell.length_b   1.000
_cell.length_c   1.000
_cell.angle_alpha   90.00
_cell.angle_beta   90.00
_cell.angle_gamma   90.00
#
_symmetry.space_group_name_H-M   'P 1'
#
loop_
_entity.id
_entity.type
_entity.pdbx_description
1 polymer ?
#
loop_
_entity_poly.entity_id
_entity_poly.type
_entity_poly.pdbx_seq_one_letter_code
_entity_poly.pdbx_strand_id
1 'polypeptide(L)'
;MNILITGRPGVGKTTVIQKAIQGRQNVNGFFTKEIRKKGKRIGFAIETVDGKTGVLAHINIQSPFRVSKYRVNLKDIEEICVPSLDVDGDLIVIDEIGKMELFSEQFKQKVVEALDTGKVIATIMERPHPFTDTIKRRNDVKLFTVTEENRNNLVDVLKMELK
;
A
#
# COMPACT_ATOMS: atom_id res chain seq x y z
N MET A 1 1.55 -1.83 17.16
CA MET A 1 0.79 -2.93 16.54
C MET A 1 0.50 -2.56 15.10
N ASN A 2 0.85 -3.41 14.14
CA ASN A 2 0.62 -3.16 12.72
C ASN A 2 -0.72 -3.75 12.26
N ILE A 3 -1.39 -3.06 11.35
CA ILE A 3 -2.65 -3.47 10.75
C ILE A 3 -2.41 -3.76 9.27
N LEU A 4 -2.69 -4.98 8.85
CA LEU A 4 -2.64 -5.38 7.44
C LEU A 4 -4.03 -5.71 6.93
N ILE A 5 -4.29 -5.31 5.70
CA ILE A 5 -5.57 -5.50 5.03
C ILE A 5 -5.34 -6.29 3.75
N THR A 6 -6.02 -7.41 3.60
CA THR A 6 -5.97 -8.25 2.39
C THR A 6 -7.36 -8.40 1.78
N GLY A 7 -7.44 -8.99 0.60
CA GLY A 7 -8.68 -9.27 -0.09
C GLY A 7 -8.57 -9.08 -1.60
N ARG A 8 -9.59 -9.53 -2.32
CA ARG A 8 -9.61 -9.56 -3.78
C ARG A 8 -9.35 -8.16 -4.39
N PRO A 9 -8.71 -8.08 -5.57
CA PRO A 9 -8.58 -6.82 -6.30
C PRO A 9 -9.94 -6.14 -6.52
N GLY A 10 -10.03 -4.83 -6.31
CA GLY A 10 -11.25 -4.06 -6.53
C GLY A 10 -12.31 -4.12 -5.43
N VAL A 11 -12.10 -4.87 -4.33
CA VAL A 11 -13.08 -4.98 -3.23
C VAL A 11 -13.26 -3.67 -2.42
N GLY A 12 -12.32 -2.73 -2.54
CA GLY A 12 -12.38 -1.41 -1.90
C GLY A 12 -11.40 -1.19 -0.74
N LYS A 13 -10.31 -1.97 -0.63
CA LYS A 13 -9.31 -1.87 0.46
C LYS A 13 -8.78 -0.44 0.67
N THR A 14 -8.36 0.22 -0.40
CA THR A 14 -7.90 1.61 -0.39
C THR A 14 -8.94 2.55 0.20
N THR A 15 -10.20 2.42 -0.20
CA THR A 15 -11.31 3.22 0.34
C THR A 15 -11.53 2.97 1.82
N VAL A 16 -11.39 1.72 2.28
CA VAL A 16 -11.52 1.37 3.69
C VAL A 16 -10.41 2.04 4.51
N ILE A 17 -9.15 1.96 4.07
CA ILE A 17 -8.03 2.64 4.74
C ILE A 17 -8.27 4.15 4.79
N GLN A 18 -8.57 4.78 3.64
CA GLN A 18 -8.79 6.23 3.56
C GLN A 18 -9.87 6.70 4.53
N LYS A 19 -10.98 5.95 4.66
CA LYS A 19 -12.04 6.26 5.63
C LYS A 19 -11.62 6.01 7.07
N ALA A 20 -10.81 4.99 7.33
CA ALA A 20 -10.35 4.64 8.68
C ALA A 20 -9.38 5.70 9.25
N ILE A 21 -8.53 6.27 8.41
CA ILE A 21 -7.55 7.29 8.82
C ILE A 21 -8.07 8.72 8.69
N GLN A 22 -9.30 8.92 8.21
CA GLN A 22 -9.87 10.24 7.98
C GLN A 22 -9.84 11.08 9.26
N GLY A 23 -9.26 12.28 9.20
CA GLY A 23 -9.14 13.21 10.32
C GLY A 23 -7.93 12.97 11.23
N ARG A 24 -7.09 11.97 10.95
CA ARG A 24 -5.80 11.80 11.65
C ARG A 24 -4.77 12.83 11.16
N GLN A 25 -3.95 13.29 12.08
CA GLN A 25 -2.79 14.15 11.80
C GLN A 25 -1.51 13.30 11.76
N ASN A 26 -0.41 13.88 11.27
CA ASN A 26 0.92 13.25 11.21
C ASN A 26 0.93 11.86 10.57
N VAL A 27 0.18 11.71 9.48
CA VAL A 27 0.15 10.48 8.68
C VAL A 27 1.17 10.59 7.55
N ASN A 28 2.05 9.60 7.46
CA ASN A 28 3.02 9.45 6.37
C ASN A 28 2.60 8.30 5.44
N GLY A 29 3.29 8.19 4.31
CA GLY A 29 3.15 7.10 3.36
C GLY A 29 2.43 7.50 2.07
N PHE A 30 1.81 6.53 1.41
CA PHE A 30 1.28 6.73 0.06
C PHE A 30 0.08 5.86 -0.28
N PHE A 31 -0.65 6.33 -1.29
CA PHE A 31 -1.76 5.66 -1.95
C PHE A 31 -1.44 5.36 -3.41
N THR A 32 -2.14 4.36 -3.96
CA THR A 32 -2.05 4.02 -5.38
C THR A 32 -3.36 4.35 -6.08
N LYS A 33 -3.28 5.09 -7.19
CA LYS A 33 -4.46 5.43 -8.02
C LYS A 33 -4.34 4.86 -9.42
N GLU A 34 -5.46 4.41 -9.99
CA GLU A 34 -5.47 3.94 -11.37
C GLU A 34 -5.33 5.09 -12.36
N ILE A 35 -4.41 4.99 -13.30
CA ILE A 35 -4.33 5.88 -14.45
C ILE A 35 -5.22 5.31 -15.56
N ARG A 36 -6.25 6.05 -15.96
CA ARG A 36 -7.21 5.64 -16.99
C ARG A 36 -7.21 6.60 -18.18
N LYS A 37 -7.31 6.05 -19.39
CA LYS A 37 -7.48 6.81 -20.65
C LYS A 37 -8.57 6.15 -21.49
N LYS A 38 -9.58 6.93 -21.89
CA LYS A 38 -10.76 6.44 -22.64
C LYS A 38 -11.40 5.20 -21.97
N GLY A 39 -11.60 5.27 -20.65
CA GLY A 39 -12.20 4.18 -19.85
C GLY A 39 -11.28 2.98 -19.55
N LYS A 40 -10.12 2.85 -20.21
CA LYS A 40 -9.17 1.75 -20.01
C LYS A 40 -8.08 2.13 -19.02
N ARG A 41 -7.75 1.24 -18.08
CA ARG A 41 -6.59 1.39 -17.19
C ARG A 41 -5.29 1.18 -17.95
N ILE A 42 -4.46 2.22 -17.99
CA ILE A 42 -3.18 2.29 -18.68
C ILE A 42 -1.97 2.33 -17.72
N GLY A 43 -2.20 2.54 -16.43
CA GLY A 43 -1.15 2.49 -15.42
C GLY A 43 -1.68 2.69 -14.00
N PHE A 44 -0.74 2.93 -13.10
CA PHE A 44 -0.93 3.19 -11.69
C PHE A 44 -0.03 4.36 -11.28
N ALA A 45 -0.59 5.31 -10.55
CA ALA A 45 0.10 6.46 -10.00
C ALA A 45 0.32 6.27 -8.50
N ILE A 46 1.41 6.84 -8.02
CA ILE A 46 1.74 6.98 -6.59
C ILE A 46 1.28 8.37 -6.18
N GLU A 47 0.64 8.48 -5.03
CA GLU A 47 0.30 9.76 -4.39
C GLU A 47 0.61 9.66 -2.90
N THR A 48 1.62 10.38 -2.46
CA THR A 48 2.02 10.41 -1.06
C THR A 48 1.08 11.31 -0.25
N VAL A 49 1.04 11.11 1.06
CA VAL A 49 0.21 11.94 1.95
C VAL A 49 0.66 13.41 1.95
N ASP A 50 1.96 13.69 1.74
CA ASP A 50 2.52 15.04 1.56
C ASP A 50 2.30 15.62 0.15
N GLY A 51 1.60 14.92 -0.74
CA GLY A 51 1.15 15.42 -2.04
C GLY A 51 2.14 15.26 -3.19
N LYS A 52 3.27 14.56 -2.98
CA LYS A 52 4.16 14.16 -4.09
C LYS A 52 3.47 13.09 -4.92
N THR A 53 3.74 13.12 -6.22
CA THR A 53 3.14 12.18 -7.17
C THR A 53 4.18 11.55 -8.06
N GLY A 54 3.93 10.30 -8.44
CA GLY A 54 4.78 9.51 -9.34
C GLY A 54 3.96 8.49 -10.12
N VAL A 55 4.63 7.73 -10.97
CA VAL A 55 4.04 6.63 -11.74
C VAL A 55 4.61 5.32 -11.21
N LEU A 56 3.78 4.48 -10.59
CA LEU A 56 4.16 3.14 -10.12
C LEU A 56 4.44 2.21 -11.31
N ALA A 57 3.52 2.17 -12.27
CA ALA A 57 3.64 1.34 -13.45
C ALA A 57 2.78 1.86 -14.60
N HIS A 58 3.24 1.68 -15.84
CA HIS A 58 2.51 2.14 -17.03
C HIS A 58 2.77 1.24 -18.23
N ILE A 59 1.85 1.20 -19.19
CA ILE A 59 2.01 0.41 -20.44
C ILE A 59 3.11 0.94 -21.36
N ASN A 60 3.50 2.22 -21.21
CA ASN A 60 4.45 2.92 -22.07
C ASN A 60 5.82 3.14 -21.43
N ILE A 61 6.04 2.67 -20.20
CA ILE A 61 7.34 2.78 -19.53
C ILE A 61 8.27 1.69 -20.09
N GLN A 62 9.53 2.00 -20.34
CA GLN A 62 10.53 0.98 -20.64
C GLN A 62 11.16 0.49 -19.34
N SER A 63 10.92 -0.76 -18.99
CA SER A 63 11.46 -1.40 -17.80
C SER A 63 11.45 -2.91 -17.98
N PRO A 64 12.49 -3.64 -17.51
CA PRO A 64 12.49 -5.11 -17.51
C PRO A 64 11.49 -5.68 -16.50
N PHE A 65 11.11 -4.91 -15.46
CA PHE A 65 10.17 -5.32 -14.43
C PHE A 65 8.73 -5.15 -14.94
N ARG A 66 7.96 -6.24 -14.92
CA ARG A 66 6.65 -6.29 -15.56
C ARG A 66 5.66 -7.13 -14.78
N VAL A 67 4.43 -6.64 -14.68
CA VAL A 67 3.26 -7.40 -14.19
C VAL A 67 2.15 -7.28 -15.23
N SER A 68 1.77 -8.41 -15.84
CA SER A 68 0.81 -8.43 -16.95
C SER A 68 1.24 -7.48 -18.07
N LYS A 69 0.46 -6.48 -18.47
CA LYS A 69 0.84 -5.49 -19.50
C LYS A 69 1.59 -4.26 -18.97
N TYR A 70 1.71 -4.10 -17.65
CA TYR A 70 2.28 -2.91 -17.03
C TYR A 70 3.76 -3.10 -16.75
N ARG A 71 4.57 -2.11 -17.10
CA ARG A 71 6.00 -2.07 -16.80
C ARG A 71 6.21 -1.15 -15.61
N VAL A 72 6.98 -1.62 -14.63
CA VAL A 72 7.12 -1.01 -13.31
C VAL A 72 8.22 0.04 -13.34
N ASN A 73 7.95 1.20 -12.76
CA ASN A 73 8.92 2.28 -12.60
C ASN A 73 9.59 2.16 -11.23
N LEU A 74 10.74 1.48 -11.17
CA LEU A 74 11.47 1.36 -9.91
C LEU A 74 11.94 2.72 -9.39
N LYS A 75 12.28 3.65 -10.29
CA LYS A 75 12.78 4.97 -9.93
C LYS A 75 11.76 5.70 -9.04
N ASP A 76 10.51 5.79 -9.46
CA ASP A 76 9.48 6.50 -8.69
C ASP A 76 9.13 5.74 -7.39
N ILE A 77 9.20 4.41 -7.36
CA ILE A 77 9.07 3.66 -6.09
C ILE A 77 10.17 4.09 -5.11
N GLU A 78 11.41 4.15 -5.57
CA GLU A 78 12.58 4.42 -4.72
C GLU A 78 12.72 5.90 -4.35
N GLU A 79 12.33 6.82 -5.23
CA GLU A 79 12.43 8.26 -4.99
C GLU A 79 11.17 8.85 -4.33
N ILE A 80 10.03 8.17 -4.37
CA ILE A 80 8.75 8.70 -3.88
C ILE A 80 8.13 7.80 -2.82
N CYS A 81 7.90 6.50 -3.09
CA CYS A 81 7.33 5.61 -2.09
C CYS A 81 8.26 5.45 -0.89
N VAL A 82 9.53 5.07 -1.11
CA VAL A 82 10.47 4.80 -0.02
C VAL A 82 10.63 5.98 0.96
N PRO A 83 10.89 7.22 0.52
CA PRO A 83 11.01 8.35 1.44
C PRO A 83 9.70 8.71 2.14
N SER A 84 8.54 8.46 1.51
CA SER A 84 7.24 8.72 2.15
C SER A 84 6.99 7.84 3.38
N LEU A 85 7.73 6.74 3.55
CA LEU A 85 7.60 5.82 4.68
C LEU A 85 8.48 6.19 5.88
N ASP A 86 9.01 7.42 5.93
CA ASP A 86 9.82 7.87 7.05
C ASP A 86 9.05 7.89 8.38
N VAL A 87 9.78 7.57 9.45
CA VAL A 87 9.24 7.09 10.74
C VAL A 87 8.84 8.19 11.72
N ASP A 88 8.99 9.46 11.35
CA ASP A 88 8.73 10.60 12.23
C ASP A 88 7.22 10.86 12.47
N GLY A 89 6.34 10.09 11.84
CA GLY A 89 4.88 10.19 11.96
C GLY A 89 4.25 9.34 13.07
N ASP A 90 2.96 9.59 13.30
CA ASP A 90 2.11 8.82 14.22
C ASP A 90 1.49 7.59 13.56
N LEU A 91 1.40 7.60 12.22
CA LEU A 91 0.86 6.50 11.42
C LEU A 91 1.52 6.50 10.04
N ILE A 92 1.86 5.30 9.55
CA ILE A 92 2.39 5.09 8.20
C ILE A 92 1.35 4.30 7.40
N VAL A 93 0.96 4.83 6.25
CA VAL A 93 0.01 4.19 5.33
C VAL A 93 0.74 3.62 4.12
N ILE A 94 0.52 2.34 3.83
CA ILE A 94 1.08 1.68 2.63
C ILE A 94 -0.07 1.03 1.85
N ASP A 95 -0.57 1.71 0.83
CA ASP A 95 -1.79 1.24 0.16
C ASP A 95 -1.61 -0.10 -0.57
N GLU A 96 -0.43 -0.47 -1.05
CA GLU A 96 -0.23 -1.84 -1.56
C GLU A 96 1.21 -2.33 -1.33
N ILE A 97 1.33 -3.44 -0.57
CA ILE A 97 2.54 -4.28 -0.52
C ILE A 97 2.29 -5.44 -1.48
N GLY A 98 2.57 -5.19 -2.76
CA GLY A 98 2.17 -6.03 -3.87
C GLY A 98 3.28 -6.33 -4.85
N LYS A 99 2.94 -7.05 -5.92
CA LYS A 99 3.92 -7.57 -6.88
C LYS A 99 4.74 -6.48 -7.58
N MET A 100 4.21 -5.27 -7.73
CA MET A 100 4.90 -4.20 -8.46
C MET A 100 5.97 -3.55 -7.58
N GLU A 101 5.60 -3.21 -6.35
CA GLU A 101 6.47 -2.55 -5.37
C GLU A 101 7.61 -3.48 -4.93
N LEU A 102 7.33 -4.79 -4.83
CA LEU A 102 8.31 -5.81 -4.43
C LEU A 102 9.40 -6.11 -5.47
N PHE A 103 9.41 -5.42 -6.62
CA PHE A 103 10.60 -5.42 -7.47
C PHE A 103 11.71 -4.53 -6.91
N SER A 104 11.41 -3.56 -6.05
CA SER A 104 12.43 -2.75 -5.36
C SER A 104 12.85 -3.40 -4.05
N GLU A 105 14.15 -3.68 -3.90
CA GLU A 105 14.71 -4.15 -2.62
C GLU A 105 14.69 -3.04 -1.56
N GLN A 106 14.88 -1.78 -1.96
CA GLN A 106 14.80 -0.63 -1.06
C GLN A 106 13.39 -0.50 -0.46
N PHE A 107 12.36 -0.70 -1.28
CA PHE A 107 10.98 -0.72 -0.79
C PHE A 107 10.75 -1.84 0.22
N LYS A 108 11.24 -3.06 -0.04
CA LYS A 108 11.13 -4.17 0.91
C LYS A 108 11.79 -3.86 2.25
N GLN A 109 13.02 -3.34 2.23
CA GLN A 109 13.74 -2.96 3.43
C GLN A 109 12.97 -1.89 4.22
N LYS A 110 12.51 -0.85 3.52
CA LYS A 110 11.75 0.25 4.14
C LYS A 110 10.42 -0.19 4.73
N VAL A 111 9.73 -1.15 4.10
CA VAL A 111 8.50 -1.76 4.66
C VAL A 111 8.80 -2.47 5.99
N VAL A 112 9.92 -3.20 6.09
CA VAL A 112 10.30 -3.88 7.33
C VAL A 112 10.61 -2.85 8.43
N GLU A 113 11.40 -1.82 8.11
CA GLU A 113 11.71 -0.72 9.05
C GLU A 113 10.43 -0.02 9.54
N ALA A 114 9.50 0.29 8.62
CA ALA A 114 8.23 0.90 8.97
C ALA A 114 7.41 -0.02 9.89
N LEU A 115 7.34 -1.33 9.61
CA LEU A 115 6.63 -2.29 10.46
C LEU A 115 7.24 -2.39 11.86
N ASP A 116 8.55 -2.24 12.00
CA ASP A 116 9.23 -2.30 13.31
C ASP A 116 8.85 -1.11 14.22
N THR A 117 8.29 -0.03 13.68
CA THR A 117 7.70 1.05 14.48
C THR A 117 6.40 0.66 15.18
N GLY A 118 5.71 -0.38 14.68
CA GLY A 118 4.39 -0.76 15.15
C GLY A 118 3.28 0.25 14.83
N LYS A 119 3.48 1.15 13.86
CA LYS A 119 2.55 2.22 13.48
C LYS A 119 2.08 2.12 12.02
N VAL A 120 2.05 0.92 11.44
CA VAL A 120 1.69 0.74 10.02
C VAL A 120 0.23 0.32 9.86
N ILE A 121 -0.48 0.96 8.93
CA ILE A 121 -1.67 0.41 8.29
C ILE A 121 -1.37 0.21 6.79
N ALA A 122 -1.53 -1.01 6.30
CA ALA A 122 -1.17 -1.33 4.92
C ALA A 122 -2.17 -2.28 4.26
N THR A 123 -2.32 -2.20 2.93
CA THR A 123 -2.85 -3.36 2.19
C THR A 123 -1.72 -4.25 1.73
N ILE A 124 -1.98 -5.56 1.71
CA ILE A 124 -1.01 -6.58 1.33
C ILE A 124 -1.67 -7.56 0.38
N MET A 125 -0.94 -8.01 -0.65
CA MET A 125 -1.52 -8.94 -1.61
C MET A 125 -1.96 -10.24 -0.95
N GLU A 126 -3.13 -10.73 -1.36
CA GLU A 126 -3.71 -11.99 -0.88
C GLU A 126 -2.88 -13.20 -1.31
N ARG A 127 -2.36 -13.16 -2.55
CA ARG A 127 -1.63 -14.28 -3.14
C ARG A 127 -0.34 -14.57 -2.34
N PRO A 128 0.06 -15.85 -2.23
CA PRO A 128 1.32 -16.23 -1.60
C PRO A 128 2.52 -15.57 -2.29
N HIS A 129 3.45 -15.09 -1.47
CA HIS A 129 4.74 -14.58 -1.91
C HIS A 129 5.69 -14.60 -0.72
N PRO A 130 6.92 -15.13 -0.87
CA PRO A 130 7.83 -15.35 0.26
C PRO A 130 7.96 -14.16 1.21
N PHE A 131 8.14 -12.95 0.65
CA PHE A 131 8.27 -11.72 1.44
C PHE A 131 6.97 -11.27 2.14
N THR A 132 5.81 -11.35 1.48
CA THR A 132 4.57 -10.90 2.15
C THR A 132 4.10 -11.92 3.17
N ASP A 133 4.43 -13.19 2.96
CA ASP A 133 4.03 -14.25 3.87
C ASP A 133 4.84 -14.19 5.17
N THR A 134 6.09 -13.71 5.15
CA THR A 134 6.82 -13.41 6.39
C THR A 134 6.19 -12.24 7.14
N ILE A 135 5.81 -11.16 6.43
CA ILE A 135 5.12 -10.01 7.03
C ILE A 135 3.79 -10.42 7.68
N LYS A 136 2.96 -11.21 6.98
CA LYS A 136 1.66 -11.70 7.50
C LYS A 136 1.80 -12.56 8.77
N ARG A 137 2.95 -13.20 8.98
CA ARG A 137 3.21 -14.09 10.13
C ARG A 137 3.86 -13.39 11.32
N ARG A 138 4.16 -12.08 11.23
CA ARG A 138 4.73 -11.36 12.37
C ARG A 138 3.74 -11.35 13.53
N ASN A 139 4.25 -11.47 14.75
CA ASN A 139 3.42 -11.48 15.97
C ASN A 139 2.81 -10.11 16.29
N ASP A 140 3.36 -9.03 15.72
CA ASP A 140 2.91 -7.65 15.87
C ASP A 140 1.99 -7.19 14.72
N VAL A 141 1.40 -8.13 13.97
CA VAL A 141 0.51 -7.88 12.85
C VAL A 141 -0.90 -8.41 13.13
N LYS A 142 -1.90 -7.55 12.95
CA LYS A 142 -3.31 -7.94 12.82
C LYS A 142 -3.69 -7.93 11.35
N LEU A 143 -4.06 -9.09 10.79
CA LEU A 143 -4.47 -9.24 9.40
C LEU A 143 -6.00 -9.28 9.28
N PHE A 144 -6.57 -8.36 8.52
CA PHE A 144 -8.00 -8.28 8.21
C PHE A 144 -8.24 -8.60 6.74
N THR A 145 -9.23 -9.44 6.45
CA THR A 145 -9.67 -9.71 5.07
C THR A 145 -10.89 -8.88 4.74
N VAL A 146 -10.80 -8.03 3.73
CA VAL A 146 -11.92 -7.23 3.20
C VAL A 146 -12.72 -8.07 2.20
N THR A 147 -14.03 -8.09 2.40
CA THR A 147 -15.04 -8.64 1.50
C THR A 147 -16.04 -7.53 1.15
N GLU A 148 -16.87 -7.77 0.14
CA GLU A 148 -17.94 -6.81 -0.22
C GLU A 148 -18.94 -6.61 0.93
N GLU A 149 -19.17 -7.68 1.71
CA GLU A 149 -20.08 -7.70 2.86
C GLU A 149 -19.55 -6.90 4.05
N ASN A 150 -18.25 -7.01 4.35
CA ASN A 150 -17.69 -6.44 5.58
C ASN A 150 -17.05 -5.06 5.41
N ARG A 151 -16.77 -4.61 4.18
CA ARG A 151 -15.93 -3.41 3.93
C ARG A 151 -16.43 -2.15 4.63
N ASN A 152 -17.74 -2.00 4.82
CA ASN A 152 -18.29 -0.83 5.50
C ASN A 152 -18.06 -0.90 7.01
N ASN A 153 -18.39 -2.03 7.63
CA ASN A 153 -18.23 -2.24 9.07
C ASN A 153 -16.75 -2.28 9.48
N LEU A 154 -15.87 -2.76 8.59
CA LEU A 154 -14.44 -2.83 8.86
C LEU A 154 -13.83 -1.44 9.08
N VAL A 155 -14.39 -0.38 8.50
CA VAL A 155 -13.92 1.00 8.75
C VAL A 155 -13.94 1.32 10.24
N ASP A 156 -15.03 0.99 10.94
CA ASP A 156 -15.18 1.30 12.36
C ASP A 156 -14.27 0.43 13.24
N VAL A 157 -14.11 -0.85 12.87
CA VAL A 157 -13.15 -1.75 13.53
C VAL A 157 -11.74 -1.19 13.42
N LEU A 158 -11.31 -0.77 12.22
CA LEU A 158 -9.99 -0.19 12.01
C LEU A 158 -9.82 1.13 12.78
N LYS A 159 -10.85 1.97 12.85
CA LYS A 159 -10.80 3.19 13.67
C LYS A 159 -10.59 2.89 15.15
N MET A 160 -11.17 1.82 15.68
CA MET A 160 -10.96 1.40 17.07
C MET A 160 -9.54 0.88 17.29
N GLU A 161 -9.01 0.11 16.35
CA GLU A 161 -7.64 -0.45 16.42
C GLU A 161 -6.55 0.62 16.26
N LEU A 162 -6.87 1.75 15.64
CA LEU A 162 -5.96 2.89 15.45
C LEU A 162 -6.00 3.92 16.61
N LYS A 163 -6.84 3.72 17.62
CA LYS A 163 -6.85 4.56 18.84
C LYS A 163 -5.74 4.15 19.78
#